data_AF-A0A6A4SIQ6-F1
#
_entry.id   AF-A0A6A4SIQ6-F1
#
_cell.length_a   1.000
_cell.length_b   1.000
_cell.length_c   1.000
_cell.angle_alpha   90.00
_cell.angle_beta   90.00
_cell.angle_gamma   90.00
#
_symmetry.space_group_name_H-M   'P 1'
#
loop_
_entity.id
_entity.type
_entity.pdbx_description
1 polymer ?
#
loop_
_entity_poly.entity_id
_entity_poly.type
_entity_poly.pdbx_seq_one_letter_code
_entity_poly.pdbx_strand_id
1 'polypeptide(L)'
;MLLIFLPECSQGKHSLRLLTFCDLAGDRQYDIEYDADQLFYVDPVTYRMVPRLPEFAGQWTPDPGLAKEAYTSLGTCIYNIPRAIKGEKGPPVVIVGPTALIYPKQDMELGLPNTLVCFVNDFHPPVVDIAWTRNGQLVDQSQVSQTQYYSNRDFSFRTSSYLDFTPQEGDIYACSVGHISLQAPLTRFLDGYVFQMTYECEYGDDIKDVVFLVKNVFNMKLNTMYDSRVGKYVGFGEYGMKNADHYNGQAWKMALRRVQVETVCRYNARLFRGSTLDRKVPPVVRVRQTRPADYGVLTVLECSVVGFFPQAARASWLRDGVEVAADVSSTDVLANEDWSFQLHSYLELTPKRGERTSLLLSLSMMRSSSVLGRAGKEREWFDFSPVGRQGQTSSRLSEF
;
A
#
# COMPACT_ATOMS: atom_id res chain seq x y z
N MET A 1 31.00 -23.63 5.65
CA MET A 1 30.99 -22.97 4.33
C MET A 1 30.93 -21.47 4.59
N LEU A 2 32.06 -20.77 4.48
CA LEU A 2 32.17 -19.34 4.76
C LEU A 2 31.72 -18.60 3.49
N LEU A 3 30.56 -17.95 3.52
CA LEU A 3 30.09 -17.08 2.43
C LEU A 3 30.81 -15.74 2.56
N ILE A 4 31.84 -15.54 1.74
CA ILE A 4 32.47 -14.23 1.56
C ILE A 4 31.65 -13.51 0.48
N PHE A 5 30.81 -12.57 0.88
CA PHE A 5 30.21 -11.62 -0.05
C PHE A 5 31.25 -10.56 -0.38
N LEU A 6 31.70 -10.55 -1.64
CA LEU A 6 32.36 -9.37 -2.21
C LEU A 6 31.23 -8.44 -2.70
N PRO A 7 31.13 -7.19 -2.23
CA PRO A 7 30.19 -6.26 -2.80
C PRO A 7 30.71 -5.86 -4.19
N GLU A 8 29.96 -6.21 -5.23
CA GLU A 8 30.10 -5.56 -6.53
C GLU A 8 29.78 -4.08 -6.32
N CYS A 9 30.83 -3.24 -6.37
CA CYS A 9 30.69 -1.80 -6.27
C CYS A 9 30.09 -1.28 -7.59
N SER A 10 28.76 -1.26 -7.67
CA SER A 10 28.05 -0.47 -8.67
C SER A 10 28.44 1.00 -8.47
N GLN A 11 28.93 1.67 -9.52
CA GLN A 11 29.10 3.13 -9.54
C GLN A 11 27.73 3.80 -9.48
N GLY A 12 27.18 3.92 -8.27
CA GLY A 12 25.97 4.67 -7.98
C GLY A 12 26.25 6.17 -8.01
N LYS A 13 25.25 6.97 -8.40
CA LYS A 13 25.27 8.40 -8.14
C LYS A 13 24.98 8.61 -6.66
N HIS A 14 25.88 9.27 -5.96
CA HIS A 14 25.71 9.64 -4.56
C HIS A 14 25.04 11.02 -4.44
N SER A 15 24.28 11.25 -3.37
CA SER A 15 23.55 12.50 -3.11
C SER A 15 23.96 13.11 -1.78
N LEU A 16 24.50 14.32 -1.81
CA LEU A 16 24.68 15.17 -0.62
C LEU A 16 23.54 16.19 -0.58
N ARG A 17 22.78 16.24 0.52
CA ARG A 17 21.66 17.15 0.72
C ARG A 17 21.88 17.98 1.98
N LEU A 18 21.78 19.30 1.84
CA LEU A 18 21.76 20.24 2.95
C LEU A 18 20.33 20.74 3.07
N LEU A 19 19.68 20.43 4.18
CA LEU A 19 18.28 20.73 4.42
C LEU A 19 18.16 21.84 5.45
N THR A 20 17.33 22.84 5.17
CA THR A 20 16.92 23.85 6.15
C THR A 20 15.42 23.79 6.31
N PHE A 21 14.97 23.61 7.55
CA PHE A 21 13.56 23.61 7.92
C PHE A 21 13.30 24.66 8.99
N CYS A 22 12.14 25.32 8.93
CA CYS A 22 11.63 26.17 9.99
C CYS A 22 10.11 26.27 9.91
N ASP A 23 9.46 26.51 11.05
CA ASP A 23 8.04 26.80 11.10
C ASP A 23 7.71 28.02 11.96
N LEU A 24 6.41 28.32 12.07
CA LEU A 24 5.89 29.41 12.90
C LEU A 24 5.79 29.05 14.38
N ALA A 25 5.80 27.75 14.73
CA ALA A 25 5.81 27.29 16.12
C ALA A 25 7.18 27.50 16.78
N GLY A 26 8.22 27.74 15.97
CA GLY A 26 9.58 28.02 16.41
C GLY A 26 10.52 26.82 16.25
N ASP A 27 10.04 25.72 15.69
CA ASP A 27 10.86 24.58 15.32
C ASP A 27 11.71 24.95 14.11
N ARG A 28 12.97 24.57 14.15
CA ARG A 28 13.96 24.92 13.14
C ARG A 28 15.10 23.94 13.14
N GLN A 29 15.59 23.65 11.95
CA GLN A 29 16.58 22.61 11.78
C GLN A 29 17.47 22.89 10.56
N TYR A 30 18.73 22.50 10.70
CA TYR A 30 19.70 22.51 9.61
C TYR A 30 20.47 21.19 9.64
N ASP A 31 20.30 20.38 8.59
CA ASP A 31 20.82 19.02 8.51
C ASP A 31 21.68 18.78 7.27
N ILE A 32 22.62 17.85 7.41
CA ILE A 32 23.45 17.37 6.30
C ILE A 32 23.23 15.86 6.17
N GLU A 33 22.73 15.44 5.01
CA GLU A 33 22.47 14.05 4.65
C GLU A 33 23.34 13.61 3.47
N TYR A 34 23.91 12.40 3.54
CA TYR A 34 24.61 11.75 2.44
C TYR A 34 23.92 10.43 2.13
N ASP A 35 23.44 10.25 0.90
CA ASP A 35 22.65 9.07 0.48
C ASP A 35 21.44 8.75 1.38
N ALA A 36 20.82 9.81 1.91
CA ALA A 36 19.71 9.77 2.88
C ALA A 36 20.09 9.37 4.31
N ASP A 37 21.37 9.11 4.59
CA ASP A 37 21.89 8.99 5.94
C ASP A 37 22.28 10.36 6.49
N GLN A 38 21.70 10.75 7.63
CA GLN A 38 22.09 11.99 8.29
C GLN A 38 23.48 11.83 8.90
N LEU A 39 24.40 12.70 8.49
CA LEU A 39 25.75 12.76 9.05
C LEU A 39 25.79 13.70 10.27
N PHE A 40 25.16 14.87 10.14
CA PHE A 40 25.17 15.93 11.14
C PHE A 40 23.85 16.69 11.19
N TYR A 41 23.62 17.33 12.32
CA TYR A 41 22.72 18.46 12.43
C TYR A 41 23.38 19.60 13.18
N VAL A 42 22.87 20.81 12.97
CA VAL A 42 23.29 21.99 13.73
C VAL A 42 22.22 22.29 14.76
N ASP A 43 22.61 22.29 16.04
CA ASP A 43 21.75 22.72 17.12
C ASP A 43 21.31 24.18 16.85
N PRO A 44 20.01 24.45 16.69
CA PRO A 44 19.53 25.74 16.19
C PRO A 44 19.60 26.87 17.23
N VAL A 45 20.03 26.56 18.47
CA VAL A 45 20.17 27.52 19.56
C VAL A 45 21.65 27.87 19.76
N THR A 46 22.49 26.85 19.88
CA THR A 46 23.93 26.98 20.16
C THR A 46 24.76 27.06 18.88
N TYR A 47 24.19 26.74 17.72
CA TYR A 47 24.86 26.63 16.43
C TYR A 47 26.05 25.67 16.44
N ARG A 48 26.03 24.72 17.37
CA ARG A 48 27.02 23.65 17.45
C ARG A 48 26.61 22.52 16.53
N MET A 49 27.58 22.01 15.79
CA MET A 49 27.40 20.79 15.02
C MET A 49 27.36 19.59 15.96
N VAL A 50 26.38 18.72 15.73
CA VAL A 50 26.23 17.45 16.45
C VAL A 50 26.34 16.31 15.44
N PRO A 51 27.38 15.47 15.53
CA PRO A 51 27.52 14.30 14.66
C PRO A 51 26.51 13.24 15.07
N ARG A 52 25.88 12.60 14.07
CA ARG A 52 24.87 11.56 14.34
C ARG A 52 25.48 10.24 14.79
N LEU A 53 26.69 9.94 14.32
CA LEU A 53 27.48 8.75 14.67
C LEU A 53 28.75 9.17 15.43
N PRO A 54 28.72 9.22 16.77
CA PRO A 54 29.84 9.69 17.59
C PRO A 54 31.15 8.92 17.37
N GLU A 55 31.07 7.63 17.04
CA GLU A 55 32.22 6.78 16.76
C GLU A 55 33.01 7.23 15.52
N PHE A 56 32.36 7.90 14.57
CA PHE A 56 32.99 8.51 13.39
C PHE A 56 33.28 10.00 13.58
N ALA A 57 32.87 10.61 14.69
CA ALA A 57 33.04 12.05 14.92
C ALA A 57 34.50 12.49 14.85
N GLY A 58 35.46 11.64 15.25
CA GLY A 58 36.89 11.93 15.16
C GLY A 58 37.46 11.87 13.73
N GLN A 59 36.74 11.28 12.77
CA GLN A 59 37.15 11.19 11.36
C GLN A 59 36.64 12.38 10.53
N TRP A 60 35.69 13.12 11.09
CA TRP A 60 35.05 14.22 10.41
C TRP A 60 35.62 15.53 10.95
N THR A 61 36.17 16.35 10.05
CA THR A 61 36.49 17.75 10.36
C THR A 61 35.36 18.60 9.78
N PRO A 62 34.45 19.12 10.63
CA PRO A 62 33.41 20.05 10.21
C PRO A 62 33.99 21.22 9.43
N ASP A 63 33.36 21.63 8.33
CA ASP A 63 33.68 22.91 7.71
C ASP A 63 33.43 24.04 8.74
N PRO A 64 34.45 24.85 9.09
CA PRO A 64 34.31 25.95 10.04
C PRO A 64 33.22 26.96 9.68
N GLY A 65 32.83 27.04 8.41
CA GLY A 65 31.77 27.92 7.90
C GLY A 65 30.34 27.43 8.18
N LEU A 66 30.14 26.15 8.50
CA LEU A 66 28.79 25.55 8.57
C LEU A 66 27.90 26.17 9.64
N ALA A 67 28.45 26.54 10.80
CA ALA A 67 27.65 27.22 11.83
C ALA A 67 27.10 28.56 11.34
N LYS A 68 27.91 29.31 10.58
CA LYS A 68 27.51 30.58 9.97
C LYS A 68 26.49 30.36 8.85
N GLU A 69 26.70 29.33 8.03
CA GLU A 69 25.76 28.96 6.98
C GLU A 69 24.40 28.57 7.57
N ALA A 70 24.37 27.71 8.58
CA ALA A 70 23.15 27.32 9.29
C ALA A 70 22.43 28.54 9.88
N TYR A 71 23.16 29.47 10.52
CA TYR A 71 22.60 30.73 11.01
C TYR A 71 21.93 31.54 9.90
N THR A 72 22.62 31.74 8.78
CA THR A 72 22.08 32.49 7.64
C THR A 72 20.87 31.78 7.02
N SER A 73 20.95 30.48 6.77
CA SER A 73 19.87 29.70 6.16
C SER A 73 18.61 29.65 7.02
N LEU A 74 18.76 29.45 8.34
CA LEU A 74 17.64 29.50 9.28
C LEU A 74 16.99 30.90 9.32
N GLY A 75 17.80 31.96 9.32
CA GLY A 75 17.30 33.34 9.23
C GLY A 75 16.54 33.61 7.93
N THR A 76 17.05 33.13 6.80
CA THR A 76 16.39 33.22 5.49
C THR A 76 15.08 32.43 5.46
N CYS A 77 15.04 31.25 6.06
CA CYS A 77 13.84 30.43 6.16
C CYS A 77 12.72 31.20 6.88
N ILE A 78 13.00 31.70 8.08
CA ILE A 78 12.02 32.46 8.89
C ILE A 78 11.58 33.74 8.15
N TYR A 79 12.52 34.44 7.51
CA TYR A 79 12.22 35.62 6.70
C TYR A 79 11.27 35.33 5.53
N ASN A 80 11.37 34.13 4.93
CA ASN A 80 10.58 33.77 3.75
C ASN A 80 9.15 33.30 4.09
N ILE A 81 8.88 32.72 5.26
CA ILE A 81 7.54 32.21 5.63
C ILE A 81 6.42 33.24 5.37
N PRO A 82 6.42 34.45 5.95
CA PRO A 82 5.32 35.41 5.74
C PRO A 82 5.21 35.89 4.28
N ARG A 83 6.32 35.88 3.53
CA ARG A 83 6.34 36.25 2.10
C ARG A 83 5.74 35.16 1.24
N ALA A 84 6.06 33.89 1.52
CA ALA A 84 5.47 32.73 0.86
C ALA A 84 3.97 32.66 1.13
N ILE A 85 3.53 32.82 2.39
CA ILE A 85 2.10 32.88 2.75
C ILE A 85 1.39 33.96 1.92
N LYS A 86 1.96 35.16 1.82
CA LYS A 86 1.38 36.24 1.02
C LYS A 86 1.38 35.92 -0.48
N GLY A 87 2.48 35.40 -1.02
CA GLY A 87 2.66 35.08 -2.43
C GLY A 87 1.71 33.99 -2.93
N GLU A 88 1.52 32.95 -2.12
CA GLU A 88 0.61 31.83 -2.38
C GLU A 88 -0.84 32.10 -1.95
N LYS A 89 -1.15 33.35 -1.55
CA LYS A 89 -2.51 33.79 -1.15
C LYS A 89 -3.08 33.05 0.07
N GLY A 90 -2.24 32.71 1.03
CA GLY A 90 -2.63 32.06 2.29
C GLY A 90 -3.13 30.63 2.09
N PRO A 91 -2.31 29.73 1.53
CA PRO A 91 -2.72 28.34 1.33
C PRO A 91 -3.03 27.69 2.67
N PRO A 92 -4.00 26.75 2.72
CA PRO A 92 -4.25 25.99 3.93
C PRO A 92 -3.04 25.13 4.29
N VAL A 93 -2.86 24.85 5.58
CA VAL A 93 -1.84 23.90 6.05
C VAL A 93 -2.19 22.51 5.50
N VAL A 94 -1.24 21.87 4.84
CA VAL A 94 -1.37 20.49 4.41
C VAL A 94 -1.31 19.59 5.64
N ILE A 95 -2.26 18.68 5.79
CA ILE A 95 -2.33 17.76 6.94
C ILE A 95 -2.25 16.34 6.41
N VAL A 96 -1.20 15.62 6.81
CA VAL A 96 -0.96 14.21 6.46
C VAL A 96 -0.70 13.43 7.74
N GLY A 97 -1.41 12.32 7.94
CA GLY A 97 -1.31 11.55 9.16
C GLY A 97 -0.13 10.58 9.20
N PRO A 98 0.45 10.33 10.39
CA PRO A 98 1.62 9.49 10.52
C PRO A 98 1.33 8.01 10.29
N THR A 99 2.32 7.30 9.77
CA THR A 99 2.49 5.87 9.98
C THR A 99 3.40 5.64 11.18
N ALA A 100 3.25 4.50 11.87
CA ALA A 100 4.09 4.16 13.01
C ALA A 100 4.39 2.65 13.01
N LEU A 101 5.65 2.31 13.27
CA LEU A 101 6.15 0.95 13.42
C LEU A 101 6.95 0.85 14.71
N ILE A 102 6.76 -0.23 15.44
CA ILE A 102 7.49 -0.56 16.66
C ILE A 102 8.31 -1.84 16.45
N TYR A 103 9.58 -1.82 16.83
CA TYR A 103 10.47 -2.99 16.69
C TYR A 103 11.64 -2.91 17.69
N PRO A 104 12.22 -4.05 18.09
CA PRO A 104 13.40 -4.05 18.94
C PRO A 104 14.67 -3.80 18.12
N LYS A 105 15.68 -3.15 18.72
CA LYS A 105 16.97 -2.87 18.09
C LYS A 105 17.78 -4.14 17.83
N GLN A 106 17.61 -5.14 18.68
CA GLN A 106 18.24 -6.46 18.60
C GLN A 106 17.19 -7.55 18.83
N ASP A 107 17.51 -8.81 18.53
CA ASP A 107 16.63 -9.95 18.82
C ASP A 107 16.21 -9.96 20.31
N MET A 108 14.95 -10.28 20.57
CA MET A 108 14.41 -10.25 21.93
C MET A 108 14.84 -11.48 22.73
N GLU A 109 15.67 -11.26 23.76
CA GLU A 109 16.04 -12.24 24.77
C GLU A 109 15.55 -11.79 26.15
N LEU A 110 14.82 -12.66 26.84
CA LEU A 110 14.27 -12.35 28.16
C LEU A 110 15.40 -12.10 29.17
N GLY A 111 15.28 -11.03 29.95
CA GLY A 111 16.25 -10.67 30.99
C GLY A 111 17.51 -9.96 30.51
N LEU A 112 17.72 -9.80 29.19
CA LEU A 112 18.86 -9.03 28.65
C LEU A 112 18.43 -7.61 28.23
N PRO A 113 19.24 -6.56 28.51
CA PRO A 113 18.92 -5.20 28.07
C PRO A 113 18.77 -5.08 26.55
N ASN A 114 17.78 -4.33 26.09
CA ASN A 114 17.52 -4.03 24.68
C ASN A 114 16.87 -2.63 24.58
N THR A 115 16.67 -2.13 23.36
CA THR A 115 16.03 -0.84 23.09
C THR A 115 14.89 -1.06 22.10
N LEU A 116 13.68 -0.59 22.42
CA LEU A 116 12.58 -0.51 21.46
C LEU A 116 12.69 0.77 20.64
N VAL A 117 12.37 0.66 19.36
CA VAL A 117 12.29 1.78 18.44
C VAL A 117 10.84 1.95 18.01
N CYS A 118 10.30 3.15 18.15
CA CYS A 118 9.06 3.58 17.51
C CYS A 118 9.41 4.53 16.38
N PHE A 119 9.37 4.02 15.16
CA PHE A 119 9.61 4.78 13.93
C PHE A 119 8.29 5.37 13.45
N VAL A 120 8.20 6.70 13.42
CA VAL A 120 7.03 7.46 12.98
C VAL A 120 7.39 8.15 11.66
N ASN A 121 6.57 7.99 10.64
CA ASN A 121 6.89 8.42 9.28
C ASN A 121 5.67 9.02 8.55
N ASP A 122 5.91 9.67 7.42
CA ASP A 122 4.91 10.14 6.45
C ASP A 122 3.89 11.15 7.01
N PHE A 123 4.30 12.03 7.94
CA PHE A 123 3.40 13.03 8.54
C PHE A 123 3.73 14.48 8.18
N HIS A 124 2.71 15.34 8.26
CA HIS A 124 2.84 16.80 8.18
C HIS A 124 1.63 17.45 8.86
N PRO A 125 1.77 18.53 9.64
CA PRO A 125 3.01 19.24 10.03
C PRO A 125 3.92 18.40 10.96
N PRO A 126 5.15 18.84 11.25
CA PRO A 126 6.13 18.00 11.95
C PRO A 126 5.82 17.73 13.43
N VAL A 127 4.94 18.49 14.08
CA VAL A 127 4.70 18.32 15.52
C VAL A 127 3.94 17.03 15.80
N VAL A 128 4.58 16.08 16.49
CA VAL A 128 3.97 14.84 17.00
C VAL A 128 4.30 14.60 18.47
N ASP A 129 3.34 14.06 19.21
CA ASP A 129 3.51 13.66 20.61
C ASP A 129 3.67 12.14 20.70
N ILE A 130 4.83 11.66 21.16
CA ILE A 130 5.10 10.22 21.27
C ILE A 130 5.13 9.80 22.74
N ALA A 131 4.29 8.84 23.11
CA ALA A 131 4.23 8.29 24.46
C ALA A 131 4.41 6.78 24.46
N TRP A 132 5.24 6.30 25.38
CA TRP A 132 5.44 4.87 25.63
C TRP A 132 4.60 4.37 26.79
N THR A 133 4.05 3.16 26.64
CA THR A 133 3.38 2.45 27.74
C THR A 133 3.93 1.04 27.89
N ARG A 134 3.96 0.54 29.12
CA ARG A 134 4.22 -0.85 29.50
C ARG A 134 3.03 -1.35 30.29
N ASN A 135 2.37 -2.41 29.82
CA ASN A 135 1.15 -2.97 30.42
C ASN A 135 0.04 -1.93 30.64
N GLY A 136 -0.08 -0.99 29.69
CA GLY A 136 -1.05 0.11 29.74
C GLY A 136 -0.67 1.28 30.66
N GLN A 137 0.45 1.22 31.38
CA GLN A 137 0.94 2.31 32.22
C GLN A 137 2.01 3.11 31.49
N LEU A 138 2.03 4.44 31.67
CA LEU A 138 3.04 5.31 31.07
C LEU A 138 4.44 4.96 31.59
N VAL A 139 5.39 4.91 30.67
CA VAL A 139 6.81 4.71 30.99
C VAL A 139 7.45 6.03 31.41
N ASP A 140 8.46 5.97 32.28
CA ASP A 140 9.24 7.14 32.69
C ASP A 140 9.99 7.74 31.48
N GLN A 141 9.85 9.06 31.31
CA GLN A 141 10.52 9.83 30.27
C GLN A 141 12.05 9.78 30.39
N SER A 142 12.61 9.47 31.57
CA SER A 142 14.05 9.29 31.75
C SER A 142 14.64 8.11 30.94
N GLN A 143 13.81 7.15 30.56
CA GLN A 143 14.19 5.96 29.76
C GLN A 143 13.93 6.15 28.26
N VAL A 144 13.33 7.28 27.90
CA VAL A 144 12.91 7.58 26.54
C VAL A 144 13.84 8.62 25.95
N SER A 145 14.28 8.38 24.71
CA SER A 145 14.95 9.39 23.90
C SER A 145 14.24 9.53 22.57
N GLN A 146 14.32 10.70 21.94
CA GLN A 146 13.69 10.97 20.66
C GLN A 146 14.66 11.70 19.75
N THR A 147 14.63 11.39 18.46
CA THR A 147 15.35 12.18 17.46
C THR A 147 14.60 13.47 17.15
N GLN A 148 15.31 14.42 16.57
CA GLN A 148 14.70 15.50 15.79
C GLN A 148 13.88 14.97 14.59
N TYR A 149 13.17 15.87 13.91
CA TYR A 149 12.43 15.55 12.71
C TYR A 149 13.36 15.40 11.50
N TYR A 150 12.98 14.56 10.54
CA TYR A 150 13.72 14.40 9.29
C TYR A 150 12.75 14.59 8.14
N SER A 151 13.17 15.27 7.07
CA SER A 151 12.35 15.44 5.88
C SER A 151 12.61 14.34 4.87
N ASN A 152 11.55 13.63 4.50
CA ASN A 152 11.53 12.69 3.41
C ASN A 152 11.71 13.39 2.04
N ARG A 153 11.89 12.59 0.99
CA ARG A 153 12.06 13.12 -0.39
C ARG A 153 10.80 13.77 -0.93
N ASP A 154 9.64 13.36 -0.43
CA ASP A 154 8.32 13.94 -0.74
C ASP A 154 7.96 15.11 0.20
N PHE A 155 8.91 15.58 1.01
CA PHE A 155 8.78 16.66 1.98
C PHE A 155 7.91 16.36 3.21
N SER A 156 7.40 15.14 3.38
CA SER A 156 6.81 14.69 4.65
C SER A 156 7.89 14.52 5.73
N PHE A 157 7.49 14.36 6.99
CA PHE A 157 8.40 14.21 8.12
C PHE A 157 8.43 12.79 8.68
N ARG A 158 9.56 12.47 9.31
CA ARG A 158 9.76 11.26 10.11
C ARG A 158 10.53 11.57 11.39
N THR A 159 10.35 10.75 12.42
CA THR A 159 11.12 10.79 13.66
C THR A 159 11.14 9.42 14.32
N SER A 160 12.09 9.17 15.22
CA SER A 160 12.17 7.94 16.00
C SER A 160 12.21 8.24 17.48
N SER A 161 11.41 7.51 18.25
CA SER A 161 11.50 7.45 19.71
C SER A 161 12.08 6.11 20.12
N TYR A 162 12.95 6.11 21.14
CA TYR A 162 13.63 4.94 21.67
C TYR A 162 13.27 4.76 23.13
N LEU A 163 13.02 3.52 23.52
CA LEU A 163 12.80 3.14 24.91
C LEU A 163 13.79 2.04 25.31
N ASP A 164 14.69 2.35 26.25
CA ASP A 164 15.56 1.34 26.85
C ASP A 164 14.77 0.47 27.83
N PHE A 165 14.89 -0.85 27.68
CA PHE A 165 14.13 -1.80 28.48
C PHE A 165 14.88 -3.13 28.67
N THR A 166 14.32 -4.01 29.49
CA THR A 166 14.77 -5.38 29.64
C THR A 166 13.54 -6.28 29.50
N PRO A 167 13.40 -7.04 28.39
CA PRO A 167 12.20 -7.82 28.12
C PRO A 167 11.90 -8.79 29.27
N GLN A 168 10.65 -8.81 29.72
CA GLN A 168 10.13 -9.82 30.64
C GLN A 168 8.97 -10.56 29.97
N GLU A 169 8.75 -11.80 30.39
CA GLU A 169 7.64 -12.59 29.88
C GLU A 169 6.30 -11.93 30.22
N GLY A 170 5.43 -11.76 29.22
CA GLY A 170 4.09 -11.20 29.37
C GLY A 170 4.00 -9.68 29.36
N ASP A 171 5.11 -8.94 29.30
CA ASP A 171 5.07 -7.50 29.15
C ASP A 171 4.60 -7.07 27.76
N ILE A 172 3.67 -6.12 27.74
CA ILE A 172 3.15 -5.52 26.52
C ILE A 172 3.61 -4.07 26.45
N TYR A 173 4.44 -3.75 25.46
CA TYR A 173 4.88 -2.40 25.19
C TYR A 173 4.03 -1.78 24.08
N ALA A 174 3.73 -0.49 24.19
CA ALA A 174 3.07 0.25 23.13
C ALA A 174 3.65 1.65 22.96
N CYS A 175 3.71 2.10 21.71
CA CYS A 175 3.98 3.48 21.32
C CYS A 175 2.69 4.12 20.84
N SER A 176 2.30 5.25 21.43
CA SER A 176 1.13 6.04 21.03
C SER A 176 1.58 7.37 20.44
N VAL A 177 1.14 7.67 19.22
CA VAL A 177 1.51 8.88 18.48
C VAL A 177 0.31 9.81 18.35
N GLY A 178 0.39 10.99 18.96
CA GLY A 178 -0.52 12.10 18.77
C GLY A 178 -0.11 12.95 17.58
N HIS A 179 -1.07 13.33 16.73
CA HIS A 179 -0.87 14.24 15.61
C HIS A 179 -2.20 14.94 15.27
N ILE A 180 -2.16 16.18 14.77
CA ILE A 180 -3.37 16.98 14.51
C ILE A 180 -4.31 16.37 13.45
N SER A 181 -3.81 15.44 12.62
CA SER A 181 -4.62 14.71 11.66
C SER A 181 -5.49 13.62 12.29
N LEU A 182 -5.24 13.27 13.56
CA LEU A 182 -5.82 12.11 14.21
C LEU A 182 -6.86 12.55 15.24
N GLN A 183 -8.03 11.89 15.24
CA GLN A 183 -9.06 12.10 16.27
C GLN A 183 -8.67 11.46 17.62
N ALA A 184 -7.83 10.42 17.58
CA ALA A 184 -7.28 9.74 18.74
C ALA A 184 -5.83 9.28 18.42
N PRO A 185 -4.95 9.13 19.42
CA PRO A 185 -3.57 8.71 19.19
C PRO A 185 -3.45 7.39 18.42
N LEU A 186 -2.50 7.33 17.49
CA LEU A 186 -2.15 6.11 16.77
C LEU A 186 -1.30 5.22 17.67
N THR A 187 -1.92 4.20 18.28
CA THR A 187 -1.22 3.24 19.13
C THR A 187 -0.73 2.01 18.35
N ARG A 188 0.52 1.62 18.60
CA ARG A 188 1.17 0.42 18.08
C ARG A 188 1.78 -0.37 19.21
N PHE A 189 1.51 -1.67 19.24
CA PHE A 189 2.02 -2.60 20.25
C PHE A 189 3.23 -3.35 19.71
N LEU A 190 4.26 -3.54 20.55
CA LEU A 190 5.39 -4.41 20.26
C LEU A 190 4.85 -5.82 20.11
N ASP A 191 4.85 -6.32 18.88
CA ASP A 191 4.39 -7.66 18.51
C ASP A 191 3.18 -8.14 19.30
N GLY A 192 2.03 -7.49 19.06
CA GLY A 192 0.75 -8.08 19.44
C GLY A 192 0.61 -9.44 18.75
N TYR A 193 0.55 -10.52 19.52
CA TYR A 193 0.28 -11.84 18.97
C TYR A 193 -1.11 -11.86 18.34
N VAL A 194 -1.18 -11.96 17.01
CA VAL A 194 -2.45 -12.07 16.30
C VAL A 194 -2.76 -13.54 16.01
N PHE A 195 -3.90 -14.01 16.51
CA PHE A 195 -4.47 -15.30 16.13
C PHE A 195 -5.67 -15.08 15.21
N GLN A 196 -5.65 -15.69 14.02
CA GLN A 196 -6.73 -15.64 13.05
C GLN A 196 -7.28 -17.05 12.82
N MET A 197 -8.60 -17.16 12.77
CA MET A 197 -9.28 -18.38 12.38
C MET A 197 -10.09 -18.10 11.11
N THR A 198 -9.74 -18.75 10.01
CA THR A 198 -10.46 -18.60 8.74
C THR A 198 -11.28 -19.85 8.44
N TYR A 199 -12.47 -19.61 7.90
CA TYR A 199 -13.37 -20.62 7.36
C TYR A 199 -13.47 -20.36 5.86
N GLU A 200 -12.95 -21.29 5.07
CA GLU A 200 -12.93 -21.16 3.62
C GLU A 200 -13.73 -22.29 2.98
N CYS A 201 -14.47 -21.94 1.93
CA CYS A 201 -15.31 -22.86 1.18
C CYS A 201 -14.94 -22.75 -0.28
N GLU A 202 -14.41 -23.81 -0.87
CA GLU A 202 -14.09 -23.88 -2.29
C GLU A 202 -15.18 -24.68 -2.99
N TYR A 203 -15.75 -24.15 -4.07
CA TYR A 203 -16.79 -24.82 -4.85
C TYR A 203 -16.87 -24.23 -6.27
N GLY A 204 -17.30 -25.05 -7.23
CA GLY A 204 -17.59 -24.60 -8.59
C GLY A 204 -19.00 -24.03 -8.75
N ASP A 205 -19.32 -23.59 -9.97
CA ASP A 205 -20.60 -22.96 -10.31
C ASP A 205 -21.84 -23.84 -10.02
N ASP A 206 -21.68 -25.16 -9.97
CA ASP A 206 -22.76 -26.10 -9.66
C ASP A 206 -22.92 -26.40 -8.16
N ILE A 207 -21.99 -25.91 -7.33
CA ILE A 207 -21.97 -26.04 -5.87
C ILE A 207 -22.09 -27.51 -5.40
N LYS A 208 -21.49 -28.44 -6.16
CA LYS A 208 -21.48 -29.87 -5.80
C LYS A 208 -20.23 -30.26 -5.03
N ASP A 209 -19.07 -30.03 -5.62
CA ASP A 209 -17.77 -30.41 -5.09
C ASP A 209 -17.25 -29.36 -4.08
N VAL A 210 -17.95 -29.28 -2.94
CA VAL A 210 -17.67 -28.30 -1.89
C VAL A 210 -16.56 -28.81 -0.97
N VAL A 211 -15.46 -28.06 -0.89
CA VAL A 211 -14.38 -28.31 0.07
C VAL A 211 -14.45 -27.26 1.18
N PHE A 212 -14.54 -27.73 2.42
CA PHE A 212 -14.48 -26.87 3.61
C PHE A 212 -13.09 -26.95 4.25
N LEU A 213 -12.49 -25.78 4.47
CA LEU A 213 -11.20 -25.60 5.10
C LEU A 213 -11.34 -24.76 6.37
N VAL A 214 -10.59 -25.11 7.41
CA VAL A 214 -10.44 -24.28 8.61
C VAL A 214 -8.97 -24.05 8.86
N LYS A 215 -8.49 -22.81 8.75
CA LYS A 215 -7.09 -22.46 8.99
C LYS A 215 -6.97 -21.66 10.28
N ASN A 216 -6.07 -22.10 11.14
CA ASN A 216 -5.66 -21.35 12.32
C ASN A 216 -4.27 -20.77 12.05
N VAL A 217 -4.16 -19.45 12.05
CA VAL A 217 -2.93 -18.71 11.72
C VAL A 217 -2.51 -17.92 12.95
N PHE A 218 -1.26 -18.05 13.36
CA PHE A 218 -0.68 -17.32 14.47
C PHE A 218 0.49 -16.48 13.96
N ASN A 219 0.37 -15.16 14.10
CA ASN A 219 1.35 -14.18 13.65
C ASN A 219 1.83 -14.44 12.21
N MET A 220 0.88 -14.51 11.27
CA MET A 220 1.06 -14.86 9.85
C MET A 220 1.57 -16.28 9.54
N LYS A 221 1.81 -17.13 10.56
CA LYS A 221 2.23 -18.53 10.37
C LYS A 221 1.03 -19.47 10.50
N LEU A 222 0.81 -20.30 9.49
CA LEU A 222 -0.21 -21.35 9.54
C LEU A 222 0.16 -22.36 10.64
N ASN A 223 -0.70 -22.51 11.63
CA ASN A 223 -0.49 -23.37 12.80
C ASN A 223 -1.17 -24.73 12.58
N THR A 224 -2.47 -24.73 12.23
CA THR A 224 -3.21 -25.95 11.88
C THR A 224 -4.20 -25.68 10.74
N MET A 225 -4.52 -26.73 9.99
CA MET A 225 -5.50 -26.69 8.90
C MET A 225 -6.38 -27.93 8.93
N TYR A 226 -7.70 -27.76 9.03
CA TYR A 226 -8.65 -28.82 8.71
C TYR A 226 -8.96 -28.76 7.22
N ASP A 227 -8.98 -29.92 6.57
CA ASP A 227 -9.44 -30.10 5.21
C ASP A 227 -10.51 -31.19 5.18
N SER A 228 -11.72 -30.86 4.72
CA SER A 228 -12.85 -31.80 4.62
C SER A 228 -12.57 -33.03 3.75
N ARG A 229 -11.66 -32.95 2.76
CA ARG A 229 -11.23 -34.08 1.93
C ARG A 229 -10.41 -35.08 2.74
N VAL A 230 -9.61 -34.58 3.67
CA VAL A 230 -8.76 -35.38 4.57
C VAL A 230 -9.54 -35.82 5.81
N GLY A 231 -10.52 -35.01 6.24
CA GLY A 231 -11.40 -35.28 7.37
C GLY A 231 -10.77 -35.04 8.74
N LYS A 232 -9.60 -34.42 8.82
CA LYS A 232 -8.88 -34.12 10.07
C LYS A 232 -8.03 -32.85 9.97
N TYR A 233 -7.60 -32.34 11.13
CA TYR A 233 -6.60 -31.29 11.22
C TYR A 233 -5.20 -31.83 10.93
N VAL A 234 -4.44 -31.08 10.14
CA VAL A 234 -3.00 -31.22 9.94
C VAL A 234 -2.32 -30.05 10.66
N GLY A 235 -1.27 -30.34 11.41
CA GLY A 235 -0.49 -29.33 12.14
C GLY A 235 0.82 -29.01 11.45
N PHE A 236 1.26 -27.76 11.55
CA PHE A 236 2.52 -27.28 10.99
C PHE A 236 3.46 -26.82 12.13
N GLY A 237 4.68 -27.37 12.14
CA GLY A 237 5.62 -27.19 13.24
C GLY A 237 5.22 -27.96 14.50
N GLU A 238 6.11 -28.00 15.49
CA GLU A 238 5.92 -28.82 16.71
C GLU A 238 4.65 -28.45 17.47
N TYR A 239 4.42 -27.15 17.69
CA TYR A 239 3.23 -26.67 18.38
C TYR A 239 1.94 -26.93 17.58
N GLY A 240 1.98 -26.75 16.26
CA GLY A 240 0.84 -27.05 15.38
C GLY A 240 0.48 -28.52 15.36
N MET A 241 1.45 -29.42 15.36
CA MET A 241 1.20 -30.88 15.45
C MET A 241 0.49 -31.25 16.75
N LYS A 242 0.95 -30.73 17.90
CA LYS A 242 0.28 -30.93 19.21
C LYS A 242 -1.17 -30.41 19.21
N ASN A 243 -1.40 -29.25 18.62
CA ASN A 243 -2.74 -28.68 18.50
C ASN A 243 -3.64 -29.50 17.56
N ALA A 244 -3.12 -29.97 16.43
CA ALA A 244 -3.86 -30.81 15.49
C ALA A 244 -4.29 -32.12 16.16
N ASP A 245 -3.40 -32.78 16.90
CA ASP A 245 -3.73 -33.99 17.67
C ASP A 245 -4.80 -33.71 18.72
N HIS A 246 -4.67 -32.61 19.46
CA HIS A 246 -5.67 -32.17 20.43
C HIS A 246 -7.05 -31.94 19.78
N TYR A 247 -7.11 -31.26 18.63
CA TYR A 247 -8.36 -31.03 17.91
C TYR A 247 -8.95 -32.31 17.33
N ASN A 248 -8.12 -33.18 16.77
CA ASN A 248 -8.54 -34.46 16.21
C ASN A 248 -9.08 -35.42 17.28
N GLY A 249 -8.57 -35.33 18.52
CA GLY A 249 -9.10 -36.07 19.67
C GLY A 249 -10.48 -35.62 20.15
N GLN A 250 -10.97 -34.45 19.73
CA GLN A 250 -12.27 -33.91 20.14
C GLN A 250 -13.40 -34.38 19.21
N ALA A 251 -14.09 -35.46 19.59
CA ALA A 251 -15.17 -36.05 18.80
C ALA A 251 -16.25 -35.03 18.37
N TRP A 252 -16.65 -34.12 19.28
CA TRP A 252 -17.64 -33.08 18.99
C TRP A 252 -17.16 -32.10 17.91
N LYS A 253 -15.88 -31.70 17.96
CA LYS A 253 -15.29 -30.77 17.00
C LYS A 253 -15.19 -31.42 15.63
N MET A 254 -14.77 -32.69 15.57
CA MET A 254 -14.67 -33.41 14.30
C MET A 254 -16.05 -33.70 13.69
N ALA A 255 -17.05 -34.00 14.51
CA ALA A 255 -18.43 -34.11 14.06
C ALA A 255 -18.95 -32.77 13.51
N LEU A 256 -18.66 -31.66 14.20
CA LEU A 256 -19.02 -30.31 13.74
C LEU A 256 -18.36 -29.98 12.39
N ARG A 257 -17.06 -30.27 12.21
CA ARG A 257 -16.38 -29.98 10.94
C ARG A 257 -16.98 -30.73 9.75
N ARG A 258 -17.41 -31.98 9.94
CA ARG A 258 -18.08 -32.76 8.88
C ARG A 258 -19.41 -32.13 8.45
N VAL A 259 -20.22 -31.65 9.39
CA VAL A 259 -21.53 -31.05 9.05
C VAL A 259 -21.41 -29.64 8.46
N GLN A 260 -20.33 -28.91 8.76
CA GLN A 260 -20.11 -27.55 8.26
C GLN A 260 -19.90 -27.45 6.75
N VAL A 261 -19.53 -28.54 6.08
CA VAL A 261 -19.57 -28.61 4.61
C VAL A 261 -20.97 -28.27 4.08
N GLU A 262 -22.00 -28.79 4.75
CA GLU A 262 -23.39 -28.53 4.39
C GLU A 262 -23.90 -27.21 4.95
N THR A 263 -23.75 -27.04 6.27
CA THR A 263 -24.44 -25.97 7.00
C THR A 263 -23.77 -24.61 6.87
N VAL A 264 -22.46 -24.58 6.63
CA VAL A 264 -21.72 -23.33 6.40
C VAL A 264 -21.47 -23.15 4.91
N CYS A 265 -20.80 -24.10 4.25
CA CYS A 265 -20.41 -23.88 2.86
C CYS A 265 -21.60 -23.95 1.89
N ARG A 266 -22.25 -25.12 1.78
CA ARG A 266 -23.30 -25.30 0.75
C ARG A 266 -24.51 -24.40 0.98
N TYR A 267 -24.92 -24.23 2.23
CA TYR A 267 -25.99 -23.32 2.60
C TYR A 267 -25.71 -21.87 2.17
N ASN A 268 -24.55 -21.30 2.56
CA ASN A 268 -24.23 -19.92 2.22
C ASN A 268 -23.92 -19.74 0.72
N ALA A 269 -23.29 -20.72 0.07
CA ALA A 269 -23.05 -20.71 -1.37
C ALA A 269 -24.38 -20.59 -2.16
N ARG A 270 -25.43 -21.31 -1.73
CA ARG A 270 -26.77 -21.20 -2.31
C ARG A 270 -27.43 -19.86 -1.98
N LEU A 271 -27.31 -19.40 -0.73
CA LEU A 271 -27.89 -18.15 -0.26
C LEU A 271 -27.36 -16.93 -1.02
N PHE A 272 -26.04 -16.87 -1.24
CA PHE A 272 -25.37 -15.74 -1.88
C PHE A 272 -25.19 -15.88 -3.39
N ARG A 273 -25.64 -16.98 -4.00
CA ARG A 273 -25.45 -17.27 -5.43
C ARG A 273 -25.84 -16.10 -6.34
N GLY A 274 -26.98 -15.48 -6.06
CA GLY A 274 -27.51 -14.37 -6.86
C GLY A 274 -26.60 -13.13 -6.86
N SER A 275 -25.95 -12.83 -5.74
CA SER A 275 -25.07 -11.66 -5.59
C SER A 275 -23.60 -11.94 -5.94
N THR A 276 -23.22 -13.22 -6.11
CA THR A 276 -21.85 -13.65 -6.40
C THR A 276 -21.71 -14.30 -7.78
N LEU A 277 -22.20 -15.52 -7.97
CA LEU A 277 -22.01 -16.30 -9.21
C LEU A 277 -22.89 -15.80 -10.36
N ASP A 278 -24.15 -15.45 -10.06
CA ASP A 278 -25.13 -15.10 -11.09
C ASP A 278 -25.12 -13.58 -11.40
N ARG A 279 -24.54 -12.74 -10.52
CA ARG A 279 -24.41 -11.30 -10.74
C ARG A 279 -23.48 -11.05 -11.93
N LYS A 280 -23.98 -10.32 -12.93
CA LYS A 280 -23.20 -9.87 -14.10
C LYS A 280 -23.52 -8.42 -14.38
N VAL A 281 -22.50 -7.57 -14.35
CA VAL A 281 -22.66 -6.14 -14.61
C VAL A 281 -21.76 -5.78 -15.81
N PRO A 282 -22.33 -5.33 -16.93
CA PRO A 282 -21.54 -4.90 -18.07
C PRO A 282 -20.75 -3.63 -17.76
N PRO A 283 -19.51 -3.48 -18.27
CA PRO A 283 -18.74 -2.26 -18.13
C PRO A 283 -19.32 -1.12 -18.94
N VAL A 284 -19.01 0.10 -18.48
CA VAL A 284 -18.99 1.29 -19.33
C VAL A 284 -17.56 1.50 -19.82
N VAL A 285 -17.38 1.56 -21.14
CA VAL A 285 -16.06 1.76 -21.77
C VAL A 285 -15.97 3.17 -22.35
N ARG A 286 -14.89 3.90 -22.05
CA ARG A 286 -14.64 5.24 -22.57
C ARG A 286 -13.23 5.32 -23.12
N VAL A 287 -13.10 5.71 -24.38
CA VAL A 287 -11.80 6.01 -25.00
C VAL A 287 -11.68 7.52 -25.17
N ARG A 288 -10.58 8.10 -24.69
CA ARG A 288 -10.31 9.54 -24.76
C ARG A 288 -8.87 9.78 -25.19
N GLN A 289 -8.66 10.90 -25.86
CA GLN A 289 -7.32 11.43 -26.10
C GLN A 289 -6.94 12.29 -24.91
N THR A 290 -5.74 12.08 -24.35
CA THR A 290 -5.25 12.95 -23.26
C THR A 290 -4.87 14.35 -23.77
N ARG A 291 -4.56 14.49 -25.07
CA ARG A 291 -4.27 15.75 -25.76
C ARG A 291 -4.82 15.72 -27.21
N PRO A 292 -5.15 16.88 -27.82
CA PRO A 292 -5.58 16.94 -29.22
C PRO A 292 -4.57 16.24 -30.14
N ALA A 293 -5.03 15.28 -30.95
CA ALA A 293 -4.16 14.53 -31.85
C ALA A 293 -3.99 15.26 -33.19
N ASP A 294 -2.77 15.72 -33.46
CA ASP A 294 -2.33 16.11 -34.80
C ASP A 294 -1.57 14.95 -35.46
N TYR A 295 -1.78 14.77 -36.77
CA TYR A 295 -1.10 13.70 -37.52
C TYR A 295 0.43 13.88 -37.46
N GLY A 296 1.15 12.80 -37.16
CA GLY A 296 2.60 12.84 -37.01
C GLY A 296 3.10 13.30 -35.63
N VAL A 297 2.20 13.68 -34.71
CA VAL A 297 2.54 14.03 -33.32
C VAL A 297 2.22 12.84 -32.41
N LEU A 298 3.12 12.53 -31.47
CA LEU A 298 2.90 11.51 -30.45
C LEU A 298 1.68 11.90 -29.58
N THR A 299 0.71 10.99 -29.47
CA THR A 299 -0.49 11.14 -28.63
C THR A 299 -0.70 9.90 -27.78
N VAL A 300 -1.46 10.05 -26.69
CA VAL A 300 -1.84 8.94 -25.81
C VAL A 300 -3.35 8.77 -25.84
N LEU A 301 -3.79 7.56 -26.18
CA LEU A 301 -5.17 7.14 -26.00
C LEU A 301 -5.33 6.52 -24.62
N GLU A 302 -6.25 7.03 -23.83
CA GLU A 302 -6.69 6.43 -22.58
C GLU A 302 -8.01 5.69 -22.83
N CYS A 303 -8.08 4.45 -22.37
CA CYS A 303 -9.30 3.68 -22.24
C CYS A 303 -9.61 3.45 -20.76
N SER A 304 -10.80 3.88 -20.33
CA SER A 304 -11.36 3.56 -19.02
C SER A 304 -12.48 2.54 -19.17
N VAL A 305 -12.37 1.40 -18.51
CA VAL A 305 -13.38 0.35 -18.41
C VAL A 305 -13.87 0.34 -16.96
N VAL A 306 -15.09 0.79 -16.70
CA VAL A 306 -15.57 1.02 -15.32
C VAL A 306 -16.89 0.30 -15.05
N GLY A 307 -17.13 -0.05 -13.79
CA GLY A 307 -18.43 -0.53 -13.31
C GLY A 307 -18.77 -1.97 -13.66
N PHE A 308 -17.78 -2.81 -14.03
CA PHE A 308 -18.04 -4.20 -14.41
C PHE A 308 -17.96 -5.17 -13.24
N PHE A 309 -18.62 -6.32 -13.38
CA PHE A 309 -18.51 -7.46 -12.48
C PHE A 309 -18.77 -8.75 -13.26
N PRO A 310 -17.96 -9.83 -13.09
CA PRO A 310 -16.91 -10.05 -12.09
C PRO A 310 -15.53 -9.48 -12.47
N GLN A 311 -14.54 -9.61 -11.58
CA GLN A 311 -13.19 -9.02 -11.70
C GLN A 311 -12.41 -9.43 -12.96
N ALA A 312 -12.64 -10.64 -13.48
CA ALA A 312 -11.85 -11.18 -14.59
C ALA A 312 -12.16 -10.46 -15.92
N ALA A 313 -11.31 -9.50 -16.26
CA ALA A 313 -11.33 -8.67 -17.46
C ALA A 313 -9.92 -8.47 -18.04
N ARG A 314 -9.83 -8.31 -19.36
CA ARG A 314 -8.60 -7.95 -20.08
C ARG A 314 -8.93 -6.96 -21.19
N ALA A 315 -8.21 -5.83 -21.20
CA ALA A 315 -8.28 -4.84 -22.27
C ALA A 315 -7.03 -4.95 -23.15
N SER A 316 -7.23 -5.00 -24.46
CA SER A 316 -6.17 -5.08 -25.47
C SER A 316 -6.38 -4.01 -26.54
N TRP A 317 -5.31 -3.45 -27.09
CA TRP A 317 -5.39 -2.51 -28.20
C TRP A 317 -5.19 -3.22 -29.53
N LEU A 318 -5.96 -2.82 -30.55
CA LEU A 318 -5.83 -3.29 -31.92
C LEU A 318 -5.46 -2.12 -32.84
N ARG A 319 -4.47 -2.31 -33.71
CA ARG A 319 -4.12 -1.41 -34.81
C ARG A 319 -4.36 -2.15 -36.13
N ASP A 320 -5.23 -1.60 -36.98
CA ASP A 320 -5.72 -2.21 -38.21
C ASP A 320 -6.21 -3.67 -38.04
N GLY A 321 -6.76 -3.97 -36.85
CA GLY A 321 -7.29 -5.29 -36.50
C GLY A 321 -6.27 -6.24 -35.87
N VAL A 322 -5.01 -5.84 -35.70
CA VAL A 322 -3.95 -6.64 -35.09
C VAL A 322 -3.68 -6.19 -33.66
N GLU A 323 -3.64 -7.12 -32.70
CA GLU A 323 -3.34 -6.81 -31.30
C GLU A 323 -1.91 -6.28 -31.14
N VAL A 324 -1.78 -5.17 -30.42
CA VAL A 324 -0.51 -4.53 -30.12
C VAL A 324 -0.25 -4.55 -28.63
N ALA A 325 0.97 -4.94 -28.26
CA ALA A 325 1.48 -4.94 -26.89
C ALA A 325 2.59 -3.90 -26.67
N ALA A 326 3.26 -3.46 -27.75
CA ALA A 326 4.23 -2.37 -27.69
C ALA A 326 3.50 -1.04 -27.40
N ASP A 327 4.13 -0.20 -26.59
CA ASP A 327 3.65 1.14 -26.24
C ASP A 327 2.28 1.16 -25.52
N VAL A 328 1.88 0.00 -24.96
CA VAL A 328 0.68 -0.16 -24.13
C VAL A 328 1.08 -0.26 -22.67
N SER A 329 0.44 0.55 -21.81
CA SER A 329 0.47 0.38 -20.36
C SER A 329 -0.95 0.19 -19.83
N SER A 330 -1.14 -0.59 -18.76
CA SER A 330 -2.46 -0.83 -18.17
C SER A 330 -2.35 -0.91 -16.65
N THR A 331 -3.40 -0.50 -15.96
CA THR A 331 -3.52 -0.69 -14.51
C THR A 331 -3.84 -2.14 -14.20
N ASP A 332 -3.65 -2.54 -12.95
CA ASP A 332 -4.36 -3.71 -12.42
C ASP A 332 -5.87 -3.45 -12.40
N VAL A 333 -6.66 -4.51 -12.23
CA VAL A 333 -8.11 -4.39 -12.01
C VAL A 333 -8.36 -3.89 -10.59
N LEU A 334 -8.92 -2.70 -10.47
CA LEU A 334 -9.17 -2.01 -9.21
C LEU A 334 -10.60 -2.26 -8.72
N ALA A 335 -10.77 -2.53 -7.42
CA ALA A 335 -12.08 -2.71 -6.80
C ALA A 335 -12.71 -1.38 -6.42
N ASN A 336 -14.01 -1.23 -6.68
CA ASN A 336 -14.84 -0.11 -6.24
C ASN A 336 -15.60 -0.47 -4.95
N GLU A 337 -16.11 0.54 -4.24
CA GLU A 337 -16.86 0.36 -2.99
C GLU A 337 -18.18 -0.42 -3.18
N ASP A 338 -18.80 -0.34 -4.37
CA ASP A 338 -20.05 -1.00 -4.74
C ASP A 338 -19.88 -2.45 -5.26
N TRP A 339 -18.67 -3.01 -5.07
CA TRP A 339 -18.22 -4.31 -5.53
C TRP A 339 -18.14 -4.44 -7.06
N SER A 340 -18.24 -3.35 -7.81
CA SER A 340 -17.83 -3.33 -9.21
C SER A 340 -16.32 -3.13 -9.33
N PHE A 341 -15.79 -3.28 -10.54
CA PHE A 341 -14.37 -3.14 -10.83
C PHE A 341 -14.13 -2.10 -11.92
N GLN A 342 -12.90 -1.60 -11.98
CA GLN A 342 -12.41 -0.73 -13.04
C GLN A 342 -11.01 -1.12 -13.52
N LEU A 343 -10.71 -0.81 -14.77
CA LEU A 343 -9.45 -1.08 -15.45
C LEU A 343 -9.16 0.05 -16.43
N HIS A 344 -7.94 0.56 -16.42
CA HIS A 344 -7.50 1.61 -17.35
C HIS A 344 -6.35 1.11 -18.21
N SER A 345 -6.37 1.45 -19.50
CA SER A 345 -5.34 1.08 -20.47
C SER A 345 -4.96 2.27 -21.32
N TYR A 346 -3.67 2.45 -21.56
CA TYR A 346 -3.09 3.58 -22.27
C TYR A 346 -2.29 3.06 -23.45
N LEU A 347 -2.43 3.71 -24.62
CA LEU A 347 -1.65 3.42 -25.81
C LEU A 347 -0.97 4.70 -26.30
N GLU A 348 0.36 4.70 -26.33
CA GLU A 348 1.13 5.77 -26.97
C GLU A 348 1.27 5.47 -28.45
N LEU A 349 0.91 6.42 -29.31
CA LEU A 349 1.00 6.23 -30.76
C LEU A 349 1.17 7.54 -31.51
N THR A 350 1.79 7.46 -32.68
CA THR A 350 1.82 8.54 -33.67
C THR A 350 0.77 8.26 -34.75
N PRO A 351 -0.37 8.98 -34.79
CA PRO A 351 -1.47 8.64 -35.69
C PRO A 351 -1.07 8.80 -37.15
N LYS A 352 -1.28 7.75 -37.96
CA LYS A 352 -1.11 7.81 -39.42
C LYS A 352 -2.45 8.01 -40.10
N ARG A 353 -2.43 8.70 -41.25
CA ARG A 353 -3.63 8.92 -42.06
C ARG A 353 -4.15 7.57 -42.58
N GLY A 354 -5.39 7.22 -42.24
CA GLY A 354 -6.06 5.99 -42.68
C GLY A 354 -5.92 4.78 -41.75
N GLU A 355 -5.08 4.87 -40.72
CA GLU A 355 -4.90 3.82 -39.71
C GLU A 355 -6.08 3.75 -38.74
N ARG A 356 -6.54 2.54 -38.41
CA ARG A 356 -7.65 2.29 -37.49
C ARG A 356 -7.14 1.76 -36.16
N THR A 357 -7.37 2.51 -35.10
CA THR A 357 -7.10 2.05 -33.73
C THR A 357 -8.40 1.76 -33.00
N SER A 358 -8.49 0.59 -32.37
CA SER A 358 -9.67 0.17 -31.60
C SER A 358 -9.25 -0.60 -30.35
N LEU A 359 -10.09 -0.58 -29.33
CA LEU A 359 -9.93 -1.42 -28.15
C LEU A 359 -10.67 -2.75 -28.32
N LEU A 360 -10.10 -3.84 -27.82
CA LEU A 360 -10.74 -5.14 -27.63
C LEU A 360 -10.84 -5.44 -26.13
N LEU A 361 -12.08 -5.53 -25.61
CA LEU A 361 -12.33 -5.97 -24.24
C LEU A 361 -12.75 -7.44 -24.19
N SER A 362 -12.07 -8.21 -23.35
CA SER A 362 -12.41 -9.59 -23.03
C SER A 362 -12.88 -9.68 -21.58
N LEU A 363 -14.11 -10.12 -21.37
CA LEU A 363 -14.69 -10.35 -20.05
C LEU A 363 -15.01 -11.84 -19.88
N SER A 364 -14.67 -12.41 -18.73
CA SER A 364 -14.99 -13.80 -18.38
C SER A 364 -16.48 -14.14 -18.51
N MET A 365 -17.36 -13.16 -18.31
CA MET A 365 -18.81 -13.34 -18.38
C MET A 365 -19.39 -13.37 -19.81
N MET A 366 -18.62 -13.00 -20.83
CA MET A 366 -19.08 -12.92 -22.23
C MET A 366 -18.56 -14.12 -23.03
N ARG A 367 -19.46 -14.90 -23.64
CA ARG A 367 -19.11 -16.04 -24.53
C ARG A 367 -18.42 -15.61 -25.84
N SER A 368 -18.41 -14.32 -26.15
CA SER A 368 -17.71 -13.73 -27.29
C SER A 368 -16.99 -12.46 -26.84
N SER A 369 -15.68 -12.37 -27.09
CA SER A 369 -14.86 -11.18 -26.89
C SER A 369 -15.26 -10.10 -27.92
N SER A 370 -16.03 -9.09 -27.52
CA SER A 370 -16.34 -8.00 -28.44
C SER A 370 -16.92 -6.79 -27.74
N VAL A 371 -16.04 -5.87 -27.33
CA VAL A 371 -16.35 -4.44 -27.31
C VAL A 371 -15.31 -3.78 -28.20
N LEU A 372 -15.76 -3.09 -29.26
CA LEU A 372 -14.90 -2.38 -30.21
C LEU A 372 -15.15 -0.87 -30.03
N GLY A 373 -14.42 -0.24 -29.11
CA GLY A 373 -14.45 1.23 -28.96
C GLY A 373 -13.61 1.89 -30.05
N ARG A 374 -14.17 2.86 -30.79
CA ARG A 374 -13.44 3.67 -31.78
C ARG A 374 -13.12 5.05 -31.20
N ALA A 375 -11.92 5.57 -31.51
CA ALA A 375 -11.60 6.97 -31.24
C ALA A 375 -12.37 7.86 -32.22
N GLY A 376 -13.45 8.49 -31.75
CA GLY A 376 -14.21 9.51 -32.48
C GLY A 376 -13.94 10.91 -31.92
N LYS A 377 -13.93 11.93 -32.78
CA LYS A 377 -13.88 13.34 -32.39
C LYS A 377 -15.17 13.68 -31.61
N GLU A 378 -15.01 13.96 -30.32
CA GLU A 378 -15.99 14.53 -29.38
C GLU A 378 -17.42 13.95 -29.32
N ARG A 379 -17.74 13.40 -28.13
CA ARG A 379 -19.09 13.18 -27.56
C ARG A 379 -20.08 12.34 -28.37
N GLU A 380 -19.88 11.02 -28.45
CA GLU A 380 -20.99 10.11 -28.73
C GLU A 380 -20.98 8.87 -27.82
N TRP A 381 -22.16 8.56 -27.30
CA TRP A 381 -22.49 7.39 -26.49
C TRP A 381 -22.49 6.17 -27.42
N PHE A 382 -21.81 5.08 -27.05
CA PHE A 382 -21.88 3.85 -27.84
C PHE A 382 -22.77 2.83 -27.13
N ASP A 383 -23.84 2.44 -27.81
CA ASP A 383 -24.68 1.29 -27.46
C ASP A 383 -24.24 0.04 -28.25
N PHE A 384 -24.35 -1.12 -27.61
CA PHE A 384 -23.66 -2.36 -28.00
C PHE A 384 -24.35 -3.13 -29.15
N SER A 385 -23.58 -3.87 -29.95
CA SER A 385 -24.13 -4.94 -30.82
C SER A 385 -23.17 -6.15 -30.86
N PRO A 386 -23.65 -7.39 -30.63
CA PRO A 386 -22.84 -8.59 -30.76
C PRO A 386 -22.49 -8.85 -32.23
N VAL A 387 -21.21 -9.11 -32.53
CA VAL A 387 -20.77 -9.52 -33.86
C VAL A 387 -21.04 -11.02 -34.02
N GLY A 388 -22.12 -11.39 -34.69
CA GLY A 388 -22.40 -12.79 -35.00
C GLY A 388 -23.75 -13.09 -35.64
N ARG A 389 -23.92 -12.76 -36.93
CA ARG A 389 -24.48 -13.61 -38.01
C ARG A 389 -24.56 -12.78 -39.31
N GLN A 390 -23.71 -13.11 -40.27
CA GLN A 390 -23.96 -12.74 -41.66
C GLN A 390 -25.26 -13.42 -42.12
N GLY A 391 -26.14 -12.63 -42.74
CA GLY A 391 -27.28 -13.12 -43.52
C GLY A 391 -28.59 -13.21 -42.76
N GLN A 392 -29.39 -12.14 -42.81
CA GLN A 392 -30.79 -12.17 -43.23
C GLN A 392 -31.36 -10.75 -43.28
N THR A 393 -31.82 -10.37 -44.47
CA THR A 393 -32.71 -9.23 -44.71
C THR A 393 -34.03 -9.43 -43.95
N SER A 394 -34.47 -8.44 -43.18
CA SER A 394 -35.91 -8.17 -43.03
C SER A 394 -36.18 -6.74 -42.57
N SER A 395 -37.09 -6.13 -43.30
CA SER A 395 -37.74 -4.83 -43.20
C SER A 395 -38.73 -4.67 -42.03
N ARG A 396 -39.12 -3.39 -41.77
CA ARG A 396 -40.35 -2.87 -41.08
C ARG A 396 -40.35 -2.99 -39.54
N LEU A 397 -40.97 -2.13 -38.71
CA LEU A 397 -41.81 -0.90 -38.74
C LEU A 397 -41.92 -0.48 -37.24
N SER A 398 -41.68 0.78 -36.87
CA SER A 398 -42.64 1.75 -36.29
C SER A 398 -43.30 1.47 -34.90
N GLU A 399 -43.38 2.55 -34.11
CA GLU A 399 -44.26 2.84 -32.94
C GLU A 399 -43.87 2.12 -31.62
N PHE A 400 -43.76 2.74 -30.44
CA PHE A 400 -44.29 3.98 -29.83
C PHE A 400 -43.21 4.71 -29.01
#